data_AF-A0AA86Q8Q0-F1
#
_entry.id   AF-A0AA86Q8Q0-F1
#
_cell.length_a   1.000
_cell.length_b   1.000
_cell.length_c   1.000
_cell.angle_alpha   90.00
_cell.angle_beta   90.00
_cell.angle_gamma   90.00
#
_symmetry.space_group_name_H-M   'P 1'
#
loop_
_entity.id
_entity.type
_entity.pdbx_description
1 polymer ?
#
loop_
_entity_poly.entity_id
_entity_poly.type
_entity_poly.pdbx_seq_one_letter_code
_entity_poly.pdbx_strand_id
1 'polypeptide(L)' 'MCHLTPCPKCKKTTWSGCGMHLNGLFNGLKAEDICKCANGKPKGV' A
#
# COMPACT_ATOMS: atom_id res chain seq x y z
N MET A 1 -8.74 8.96 -4.69
CA MET A 1 -8.72 7.67 -5.41
C MET A 1 -7.55 6.87 -4.88
N CYS A 2 -7.74 5.59 -4.55
CA CYS A 2 -6.64 4.75 -4.06
C CYS A 2 -5.88 4.16 -5.24
N HIS A 3 -4.54 4.17 -5.20
CA HIS A 3 -3.72 3.52 -6.21
C HIS A 3 -2.54 2.78 -5.57
N LEU A 4 -2.00 1.79 -6.28
CA LEU A 4 -0.78 1.11 -5.91
C LEU A 4 0.42 2.03 -6.16
N THR A 5 1.32 2.14 -5.19
CA THR A 5 2.54 2.93 -5.28
C THR A 5 3.67 2.20 -4.56
N PRO A 6 4.93 2.32 -4.99
CA PRO A 6 6.05 1.74 -4.26
C PRO A 6 6.29 2.46 -2.92
N CYS A 7 6.57 1.70 -1.87
CA CYS A 7 6.90 2.26 -0.57
C CYS A 7 8.27 2.95 -0.64
N PRO A 8 8.41 4.22 -0.19
CA PRO A 8 9.70 4.92 -0.25
C PRO A 8 10.76 4.32 0.69
N LYS A 9 10.37 3.50 1.68
CA LYS A 9 11.30 2.89 2.64
C LYS A 9 11.82 1.54 2.19
N CYS A 10 10.91 0.63 1.83
CA CYS A 10 11.25 -0.76 1.51
C CYS A 10 11.12 -1.09 0.02
N LYS A 11 10.68 -0.14 -0.81
CA LYS A 11 10.43 -0.29 -2.26
C LYS A 11 9.40 -1.36 -2.65
N LYS A 12 8.71 -1.96 -1.67
CA LYS A 12 7.62 -2.91 -1.89
C LYS A 12 6.31 -2.22 -2.29
N THR A 13 5.39 -2.99 -2.83
CA THR A 13 4.07 -2.50 -3.26
C THR A 13 3.23 -2.06 -2.05
N THR A 14 2.86 -0.79 -2.01
CA THR A 14 1.95 -0.23 -1.01
C THR A 14 0.80 0.49 -1.71
N TRP A 15 -0.10 1.09 -0.94
CA TRP A 15 -1.13 1.96 -1.49
C TRP A 15 -0.92 3.42 -1.07
N SER A 16 -1.45 4.33 -1.86
CA SER A 16 -1.67 5.72 -1.46
C SER A 16 -3.14 6.08 -1.66
N GLY A 17 -3.73 6.76 -0.67
CA GLY A 17 -5.14 7.16 -0.66
C GLY A 17 -5.88 6.82 0.64
N CYS A 18 -7.18 7.11 0.65
CA CYS A 18 -8.08 7.00 1.81
C CYS A 18 -8.30 5.57 2.35
N GLY A 19 -7.86 4.53 1.63
CA GLY A 19 -7.91 3.16 2.10
C GLY A 19 -9.28 2.47 2.02
N MET A 20 -10.33 3.16 1.56
CA MET A 20 -11.69 2.62 1.46
C MET A 20 -11.80 1.41 0.50
N HIS A 21 -10.84 1.22 -0.40
CA HIS A 21 -10.87 0.16 -1.42
C HIS A 21 -9.66 -0.79 -1.35
N LEU A 22 -9.03 -0.93 -0.17
CA LEU A 22 -7.80 -1.73 -0.03
C LEU A 22 -7.98 -3.23 -0.25
N ASN A 23 -9.11 -3.77 0.17
CA ASN A 23 -9.39 -5.20 0.06
C ASN A 23 -9.35 -5.70 -1.40
N GLY A 24 -9.80 -4.85 -2.34
CA GLY A 24 -9.70 -5.11 -3.78
C GLY A 24 -8.34 -4.74 -4.36
N LEU A 25 -7.69 -3.71 -3.82
CA LEU A 25 -6.39 -3.23 -4.32
C LEU A 25 -5.26 -4.26 -4.17
N PHE A 26 -5.31 -5.07 -3.10
CA PHE A 26 -4.36 -6.15 -2.86
C PHE A 26 -4.80 -7.50 -3.42
N ASN A 27 -5.96 -7.57 -4.08
CA ASN A 27 -6.47 -8.82 -4.62
C ASN A 27 -5.58 -9.26 -5.80
N GLY A 28 -4.83 -10.34 -5.63
CA GLY A 28 -3.84 -10.82 -6.60
C GLY A 28 -2.38 -10.48 -6.28
N LEU A 29 -2.11 -9.70 -5.23
CA LEU A 29 -0.75 -9.49 -4.72
C LEU A 29 -0.41 -10.54 -3.67
N LYS A 30 0.80 -11.11 -3.78
CA LYS A 30 1.34 -12.00 -2.75
C LYS A 30 1.67 -11.18 -1.51
N ALA A 31 1.46 -11.77 -0.34
CA ALA A 31 1.72 -11.11 0.95
C ALA A 31 3.20 -10.67 1.11
N GLU A 32 4.11 -11.23 0.32
CA GLU A 32 5.54 -10.92 0.32
C GLU A 32 5.86 -9.62 -0.44
N ASP A 33 5.09 -9.34 -1.49
CA ASP A 33 5.19 -8.14 -2.34
C ASP A 33 4.51 -6.93 -1.69
N ILE A 34 3.61 -7.17 -0.73
CA ILE A 34 2.93 -6.12 0.03
C ILE A 34 3.89 -5.53 1.07
N CYS A 35 3.94 -4.20 1.11
CA CYS A 35 4.66 -3.46 2.12
C CYS A 35 4.10 -3.77 3.52
N LYS A 36 4.93 -4.36 4.38
CA LYS A 36 4.61 -4.63 5.80
C LYS A 36 5.18 -3.57 6.76
N CYS A 37 5.62 -2.42 6.25
CA CYS A 37 6.19 -1.40 7.12
C CYS A 37 5.10 -0.83 8.04
N ALA A 38 5.25 -0.97 9.36
CA ALA A 38 4.33 -0.42 10.37
C ALA A 38 4.10 1.10 10.22
N ASN A 39 5.08 1.80 9.62
CA ASN A 39 5.06 3.24 9.33
C ASN A 39 4.85 3.56 7.84
N GLY A 40 4.33 2.61 7.07
CA GLY A 40 4.11 2.72 5.62
C GLY A 40 2.82 3.44 5.23
N LYS A 41 2.10 4.05 6.17
CA LYS A 41 1.03 4.99 5.82
C LYS A 41 1.67 6.26 5.26
N PRO A 42 1.33 6.70 4.03
CA PRO A 42 1.58 8.10 3.69
C PRO A 42 0.84 8.94 4.74
N LYS A 43 1.59 9.63 5.60
CA LYS A 43 1.06 10.61 6.53
C LYS A 43 0.61 11.79 5.68
N GLY A 44 -0.69 11.84 5.38
CA GLY A 44 -1.30 12.84 4.51
C GLY A 44 -2.80 12.62 4.43
N VAL A 45 -3.47 12.73 5.58
CA VAL A 45 -4.79 13.36 5.66
C VAL A 45 -4.61 14.63 6.48
#